data_AF-A0A1A0HAY9-F1
#
_entry.id   AF-A0A1A0HAY9-F1
#
_cell.length_a   1.000
_cell.length_b   1.000
_cell.length_c   1.000
_cell.angle_alpha   90.00
_cell.angle_beta   90.00
_cell.angle_gamma   90.00
#
_symmetry.space_group_name_H-M   'P 1'
#
loop_
_entity.id
_entity.type
_entity.pdbx_description
1 polymer ?
#
loop_
_entity_poly.entity_id
_entity_poly.type
_entity_poly.pdbx_seq_one_letter_code
_entity_poly.pdbx_strand_id
1 'polypeptide(L)'
;MSRDTVNEILESETGAFRNACRQWYVDGTTELGLPVKVEEAAMLVGSSPAKTYTQLSLAAFETHQSVLIGGKGSHLSKAIAVAEQVKQTTKARFVQFNKASLHSSLINPAYKPSASLKNIEVFLRDGESTQEDLATQSSQPSTNDVLREIKGHKVYKVPSIAILLVKDTQVAEEKLLGWTRQCHR
;
A
#
# COMPACT_ATOMS: atom_id res chain seq x y z
N MET A 1 -14.91 5.40 -21.80
CA MET A 1 -14.71 5.91 -20.44
C MET A 1 -13.48 6.80 -20.37
N SER A 2 -13.47 7.81 -19.51
CA SER A 2 -12.43 8.84 -19.45
C SER A 2 -11.25 8.43 -18.57
N ARG A 3 -10.15 9.21 -18.63
CA ARG A 3 -9.02 9.08 -17.70
C ARG A 3 -9.44 9.21 -16.24
N ASP A 4 -10.60 9.81 -15.97
CA ASP A 4 -11.08 10.12 -14.62
C ASP A 4 -11.44 8.84 -13.86
N THR A 5 -12.09 7.87 -14.49
CA THR A 5 -12.40 6.56 -13.88
C THR A 5 -11.15 5.79 -13.46
N VAL A 6 -10.07 5.90 -14.25
CA VAL A 6 -8.78 5.29 -13.91
C VAL A 6 -8.16 5.96 -12.69
N ASN A 7 -8.25 7.30 -12.63
CA ASN A 7 -7.75 8.07 -11.50
C ASN A 7 -8.53 7.76 -10.22
N GLU A 8 -9.86 7.67 -10.29
CA GLU A 8 -10.72 7.30 -9.15
C GLU A 8 -10.34 5.93 -8.57
N ILE A 9 -10.11 4.93 -9.42
CA ILE A 9 -9.68 3.60 -8.96
C ILE A 9 -8.29 3.67 -8.34
N LEU A 10 -7.34 4.40 -8.95
CA LEU A 10 -6.01 4.57 -8.38
C LEU A 10 -6.06 5.30 -7.03
N GLU A 11 -6.91 6.30 -6.88
CA GLU A 11 -7.13 7.02 -5.63
C GLU A 11 -7.75 6.12 -4.56
N SER A 12 -8.77 5.34 -4.91
CA SER A 12 -9.39 4.35 -4.03
C SER A 12 -8.37 3.29 -3.58
N GLU A 13 -7.59 2.73 -4.50
CA GLU A 13 -6.53 1.76 -4.21
C GLU A 13 -5.40 2.35 -3.34
N THR A 14 -5.13 3.64 -3.51
CA THR A 14 -4.17 4.40 -2.68
C THR A 14 -4.74 4.65 -1.29
N GLY A 15 -6.02 4.99 -1.18
CA GLY A 15 -6.74 5.14 0.08
C GLY A 15 -6.79 3.85 0.88
N ALA A 16 -7.07 2.71 0.23
CA ALA A 16 -7.06 1.39 0.86
C ALA A 16 -5.67 1.05 1.43
N PHE A 17 -4.60 1.32 0.68
CA PHE A 17 -3.23 1.12 1.17
C PHE A 17 -2.90 2.05 2.35
N ARG A 18 -3.29 3.33 2.26
CA ARG A 18 -3.13 4.30 3.36
C ARG A 18 -3.80 3.80 4.63
N ASN A 19 -5.05 3.34 4.54
CA ASN A 19 -5.79 2.84 5.68
C ASN A 19 -5.13 1.58 6.27
N ALA A 20 -4.66 0.66 5.42
CA ALA A 20 -3.92 -0.51 5.87
C ALA A 20 -2.64 -0.13 6.64
N CYS A 21 -1.82 0.80 6.13
CA CYS A 21 -0.62 1.26 6.83
C CYS A 21 -0.93 1.94 8.15
N ARG A 22 -1.98 2.76 8.20
CA ARG A 22 -2.43 3.40 9.45
C ARG A 22 -2.85 2.34 10.48
N GLN A 23 -3.63 1.36 10.05
CA GLN A 23 -4.05 0.26 10.93
C GLN A 23 -2.84 -0.54 11.42
N TRP A 24 -1.92 -0.91 10.53
CA TRP A 24 -0.69 -1.60 10.90
C TRP A 24 0.19 -0.81 11.88
N TYR A 25 0.22 0.51 11.76
CA TYR A 25 0.91 1.37 12.73
C TYR A 25 0.22 1.32 14.10
N VAL A 26 -1.11 1.46 14.14
CA VAL A 26 -1.91 1.39 15.38
C VAL A 26 -1.74 0.04 16.06
N ASP A 27 -1.93 -1.06 15.31
CA ASP A 27 -1.81 -2.42 15.84
C ASP A 27 -0.40 -2.65 16.39
N GLY A 28 0.63 -2.34 15.58
CA GLY A 28 2.02 -2.52 15.98
C GLY A 28 2.38 -1.68 17.19
N THR A 29 2.00 -0.40 17.25
CA THR A 29 2.33 0.44 18.41
C THR A 29 1.56 0.05 19.66
N THR A 30 0.30 -0.38 19.52
CA THR A 30 -0.51 -0.84 20.65
C THR A 30 0.04 -2.14 21.23
N GLU A 31 0.40 -3.10 20.37
CA GLU A 31 1.00 -4.37 20.79
C GLU A 31 2.34 -4.16 21.51
N LEU A 32 3.11 -3.13 21.11
CA LEU A 32 4.36 -2.74 21.76
C LEU A 32 4.19 -1.77 22.96
N GLY A 33 2.95 -1.46 23.37
CA GLY A 33 2.68 -0.52 24.46
C GLY A 33 3.14 0.92 24.22
N LEU A 34 3.27 1.35 22.96
CA LEU A 34 3.75 2.67 22.57
C LEU A 34 2.60 3.66 22.29
N PRO A 35 2.82 4.97 22.50
CA PRO A 35 1.84 5.99 22.13
C PRO A 35 1.56 6.01 20.63
N VAL A 36 0.28 6.04 20.27
CA VAL A 36 -0.20 6.07 18.89
C VAL A 36 -0.29 7.51 18.38
N LYS A 37 0.49 7.87 17.35
CA LYS A 37 0.47 9.17 16.66
C LYS A 37 0.39 9.03 15.14
N VAL A 38 -0.74 8.51 14.64
CA VAL A 38 -0.90 8.11 13.24
C VAL A 38 -0.53 9.21 12.23
N GLU A 39 -1.11 10.41 12.37
CA GLU A 39 -0.92 11.48 11.37
C GLU A 39 0.50 12.07 11.37
N GLU A 40 1.23 11.92 12.48
CA GLU A 40 2.58 12.48 12.65
C GLU A 40 3.68 11.43 12.39
N ALA A 41 3.37 10.14 12.52
CA ALA A 41 4.35 9.07 12.50
C ALA A 41 4.11 7.96 11.47
N ALA A 42 3.01 7.98 10.70
CA ALA A 42 2.78 7.05 9.59
C ALA A 42 3.01 7.72 8.23
N MET A 43 4.22 7.55 7.69
CA MET A 43 4.68 8.16 6.44
C MET A 43 4.45 7.24 5.25
N LEU A 44 3.59 7.65 4.32
CA LEU A 44 3.35 6.93 3.07
C LEU A 44 4.14 7.57 1.92
N VAL A 45 5.07 6.81 1.37
CA VAL A 45 5.95 7.26 0.30
C VAL A 45 5.20 7.22 -1.04
N GLY A 46 5.14 8.37 -1.71
CA GLY A 46 4.49 8.56 -3.00
C GLY A 46 5.40 9.26 -4.01
N SER A 47 4.83 10.15 -4.82
CA SER A 47 5.53 10.81 -5.93
C SER A 47 6.58 11.83 -5.51
N SER A 48 6.48 12.43 -4.32
CA SER A 48 7.40 13.47 -3.86
C SER A 48 8.87 12.98 -3.76
N PRO A 49 9.85 13.90 -3.74
CA PRO A 49 11.27 13.53 -3.60
C PRO A 49 11.54 12.74 -2.31
N ALA A 50 12.45 11.77 -2.37
CA ALA A 50 12.82 10.94 -1.22
C ALA A 50 13.28 11.77 -0.01
N LYS A 51 14.03 12.85 -0.26
CA LYS A 51 14.52 13.78 0.77
C LYS A 51 13.41 14.32 1.66
N THR A 52 12.24 14.65 1.08
CA THR A 52 11.08 15.14 1.84
C THR A 52 10.61 14.09 2.85
N TYR A 53 10.43 12.85 2.41
CA TYR A 53 10.01 11.76 3.28
C TYR A 53 11.05 11.41 4.34
N THR A 54 12.34 11.48 4.01
CA THR A 54 13.43 11.27 4.97
C THR A 54 13.40 12.34 6.06
N GLN A 55 13.25 13.61 5.71
CA GLN A 55 13.19 14.71 6.68
C GLN A 55 11.95 14.59 7.60
N LEU A 56 10.78 14.32 7.02
CA LEU A 56 9.56 14.11 7.81
C LEU A 56 9.67 12.91 8.74
N SER A 57 10.22 11.79 8.24
CA SER A 57 10.41 10.58 9.03
C SER A 57 11.44 10.78 10.15
N LEU A 58 12.51 11.54 9.91
CA LEU A 58 13.49 11.89 10.94
C LEU A 58 12.87 12.76 12.03
N ALA A 59 12.16 13.82 11.65
CA ALA A 59 11.47 14.68 12.61
C ALA A 59 10.46 13.89 13.46
N ALA A 60 9.64 13.06 12.82
CA ALA A 60 8.71 12.18 13.50
C ALA A 60 9.43 11.19 14.42
N PHE A 61 10.53 10.58 13.95
CA PHE A 61 11.31 9.65 14.76
C PHE A 61 12.01 10.34 15.92
N GLU A 62 12.39 11.62 15.83
CA GLU A 62 12.96 12.37 16.95
C GLU A 62 11.90 12.67 18.01
N THR A 63 10.71 13.13 17.61
CA THR A 63 9.62 13.49 18.52
C THR A 63 8.88 12.29 19.12
N HIS A 64 8.76 11.18 18.38
CA HIS A 64 8.00 10.01 18.78
C HIS A 64 8.89 8.80 19.12
N GLN A 65 8.30 7.74 19.66
CA GLN A 65 9.01 6.49 19.97
C GLN A 65 9.06 5.54 18.78
N SER A 66 8.23 5.77 17.76
CA SER A 66 8.17 4.95 16.56
C SER A 66 7.77 5.78 15.34
N VAL A 67 8.17 5.31 14.16
CA VAL A 67 7.73 5.84 12.86
C VAL A 67 7.49 4.67 11.91
N LEU A 68 6.41 4.72 11.14
CA LEU A 68 6.12 3.77 10.06
C LEU A 68 6.36 4.43 8.71
N ILE A 69 7.08 3.72 7.84
CA ILE A 69 7.37 4.13 6.47
C ILE A 69 6.77 3.08 5.54
N GLY A 70 5.76 3.47 4.76
CA GLY A 70 5.03 2.59 3.85
C GLY A 70 5.29 2.91 2.38
N GLY A 71 5.40 1.87 1.54
CA GLY A 71 5.46 2.01 0.09
C GLY A 71 4.72 0.88 -0.64
N LYS A 72 4.13 1.18 -1.79
CA LYS A 72 3.40 0.22 -2.64
C LYS A 72 3.84 0.36 -4.10
N GLY A 73 3.94 -0.77 -4.80
CA GLY A 73 4.24 -0.82 -6.23
C GLY A 73 5.53 -0.10 -6.59
N SER A 74 5.44 0.89 -7.49
CA SER A 74 6.59 1.68 -7.95
C SER A 74 7.27 2.53 -6.86
N HIS A 75 6.65 2.70 -5.70
CA HIS A 75 7.21 3.46 -4.58
C HIS A 75 7.94 2.58 -3.53
N LEU A 76 7.97 1.26 -3.72
CA LEU A 76 8.63 0.32 -2.80
C LEU A 76 10.12 0.63 -2.58
N SER A 77 10.88 0.75 -3.66
CA SER A 77 12.32 1.01 -3.60
C SER A 77 12.60 2.36 -2.92
N LYS A 78 11.76 3.37 -3.20
CA LYS A 78 11.84 4.68 -2.55
C LYS A 78 11.57 4.57 -1.05
N ALA A 79 10.57 3.80 -0.62
CA ALA A 79 10.27 3.60 0.80
C ALA A 79 11.40 2.93 1.55
N ILE A 80 12.01 1.90 0.96
CA ILE A 80 13.19 1.23 1.54
C ILE A 80 14.35 2.22 1.64
N ALA A 81 14.66 2.95 0.57
CA ALA A 81 15.74 3.93 0.58
C ALA A 81 15.53 5.02 1.64
N VAL A 82 14.29 5.50 1.83
CA VAL A 82 13.93 6.46 2.89
C VAL A 82 14.19 5.84 4.26
N ALA A 83 13.73 4.61 4.52
CA ALA A 83 13.96 3.94 5.79
C ALA A 83 15.45 3.73 6.09
N GLU A 84 16.25 3.32 5.10
CA GLU A 84 17.70 3.17 5.25
C GLU A 84 18.39 4.51 5.55
N GLN A 85 17.99 5.59 4.88
CA GLN A 85 18.53 6.93 5.16
C GLN A 85 18.19 7.43 6.56
N VAL A 86 16.96 7.17 7.04
CA VAL A 86 16.56 7.49 8.42
C VAL A 86 17.45 6.73 9.41
N LYS A 87 17.68 5.44 9.19
CA LYS A 87 18.55 4.60 10.01
C LYS A 87 20.01 5.06 10.03
N GLN A 88 20.55 5.47 8.89
CA GLN A 88 21.93 5.97 8.80
C GLN A 88 22.11 7.35 9.45
N THR A 89 21.07 8.18 9.41
CA THR A 89 21.12 9.56 9.93
C THR A 89 20.85 9.61 11.43
N THR A 90 19.97 8.73 11.94
CA THR A 90 19.66 8.70 13.37
C THR A 90 20.83 8.15 14.18
N LYS A 91 21.12 8.77 15.32
CA LYS A 91 22.10 8.28 16.31
C LYS A 91 21.46 7.36 17.35
N ALA A 92 20.14 7.24 17.35
CA ALA A 92 19.42 6.42 18.31
C ALA A 92 19.58 4.94 17.95
N ARG A 93 19.62 4.08 18.97
CA ARG A 93 19.41 2.65 18.75
C ARG A 93 17.95 2.42 18.36
N PHE A 94 17.72 1.50 17.44
CA PHE A 94 16.38 1.20 16.96
C PHE A 94 16.21 -0.29 16.66
N VAL A 95 14.94 -0.72 16.71
CA VAL A 95 14.48 -2.01 16.21
C VAL A 95 13.60 -1.75 14.99
N GLN A 96 13.77 -2.55 13.95
CA GLN A 96 12.97 -2.48 12.74
C GLN A 96 12.01 -3.67 12.68
N PHE A 97 10.77 -3.41 12.32
CA PHE A 97 9.78 -4.44 11.97
C PHE A 97 9.32 -4.23 10.54
N ASN A 98 9.34 -5.28 9.73
CA ASN A 98 8.94 -5.25 8.33
C ASN A 98 7.66 -6.04 8.12
N LYS A 99 6.67 -5.45 7.45
CA LYS A 99 5.47 -6.14 7.00
C LYS A 99 5.39 -6.07 5.48
N ALA A 100 5.58 -7.20 4.82
CA ALA A 100 5.33 -7.34 3.39
C ALA A 100 3.86 -7.74 3.16
N SER A 101 3.23 -7.16 2.15
CA SER A 101 1.84 -7.48 1.79
C SER A 101 1.61 -7.34 0.29
N LEU A 102 0.57 -8.01 -0.21
CA LEU A 102 0.11 -7.93 -1.59
C LEU A 102 -1.26 -7.28 -1.64
N HIS A 103 -1.38 -6.17 -2.36
CA HIS A 103 -2.67 -5.50 -2.60
C HIS A 103 -3.21 -5.89 -3.96
N SER A 104 -4.50 -6.22 -4.02
CA SER A 104 -5.21 -6.38 -5.28
C SER A 104 -5.28 -5.05 -6.04
N SER A 105 -5.15 -5.10 -7.37
CA SER A 105 -5.32 -3.96 -8.26
C SER A 105 -6.00 -4.37 -9.55
N LEU A 106 -6.87 -3.51 -10.09
CA LEU A 106 -7.47 -3.70 -11.41
C LEU A 106 -6.57 -3.17 -12.54
N ILE A 107 -5.52 -2.45 -12.17
CA ILE A 107 -4.57 -1.84 -13.09
C ILE A 107 -3.32 -2.68 -13.14
N ASN A 108 -2.89 -3.01 -14.36
CA ASN A 108 -1.66 -3.75 -14.53
C ASN A 108 -0.45 -2.87 -14.11
N PRO A 109 0.32 -3.27 -13.09
CA PRO A 109 1.44 -2.47 -12.61
C PRO A 109 2.60 -2.36 -13.62
N ALA A 110 2.67 -3.25 -14.62
CA ALA A 110 3.72 -3.26 -15.64
C ALA A 110 3.44 -2.35 -16.85
N TYR A 111 2.22 -1.81 -16.98
CA TYR A 111 1.82 -1.02 -18.15
C TYR A 111 1.23 0.33 -17.75
N LYS A 112 1.10 1.23 -18.73
CA LYS A 112 0.38 2.50 -18.52
C LYS A 112 -1.06 2.19 -18.08
N PRO A 113 -1.61 2.91 -17.08
CA PRO A 113 -2.96 2.66 -16.58
C PRO A 113 -4.06 2.65 -17.66
N SER A 114 -3.90 3.45 -18.72
CA SER A 114 -4.79 3.49 -19.88
C SER A 114 -4.94 2.14 -20.60
N ALA A 115 -3.96 1.24 -20.51
CA ALA A 115 -4.04 -0.10 -21.08
C ALA A 115 -4.97 -1.04 -20.27
N SER A 116 -5.35 -0.64 -19.06
CA SER A 116 -6.25 -1.41 -18.18
C SER A 116 -7.71 -0.95 -18.25
N LEU A 117 -8.03 0.04 -19.09
CA LEU A 117 -9.39 0.57 -19.25
C LEU A 117 -10.42 -0.53 -19.53
N LYS A 118 -10.12 -1.45 -20.46
CA LYS A 118 -11.01 -2.57 -20.77
C LYS A 118 -11.23 -3.52 -19.58
N ASN A 119 -10.25 -3.68 -18.69
CA ASN A 119 -10.37 -4.53 -17.50
C ASN A 119 -11.24 -3.85 -16.44
N ILE A 120 -11.10 -2.54 -16.30
CA ILE A 120 -11.90 -1.69 -15.41
C ILE A 120 -13.36 -1.63 -15.89
N GLU A 121 -13.59 -1.39 -17.18
CA GLU A 121 -14.92 -1.30 -17.80
C GLU A 121 -15.75 -2.56 -17.55
N VAL A 122 -15.10 -3.74 -17.64
CA VAL A 122 -15.77 -5.02 -17.40
C VAL A 122 -16.05 -5.23 -15.91
N PHE A 123 -15.13 -4.86 -15.02
CA PHE A 123 -15.37 -4.92 -13.57
C PHE A 123 -16.56 -4.07 -13.11
N LEU A 124 -16.68 -2.85 -13.66
CA LEU A 124 -17.78 -1.95 -13.30
C LEU A 124 -19.12 -2.42 -13.86
N ARG A 125 -19.16 -2.93 -15.11
CA ARG A 125 -20.38 -3.43 -15.75
C ARG A 125 -20.94 -4.69 -15.08
N ASP A 126 -20.09 -5.61 -14.65
CA ASP A 126 -20.54 -6.79 -13.91
C ASP A 126 -21.13 -6.39 -12.54
N GLY A 127 -20.69 -5.28 -11.95
CA GLY A 127 -21.30 -4.69 -10.74
C GLY A 127 -22.64 -4.00 -10.95
N GLU A 128 -22.93 -3.51 -12.17
CA GLU A 128 -24.21 -2.91 -12.56
C GLU A 128 -25.22 -3.96 -13.08
N SER A 129 -24.73 -5.11 -13.56
CA SER A 129 -25.54 -6.19 -14.13
C SER A 129 -26.50 -6.90 -13.15
N THR A 130 -26.54 -6.49 -11.88
CA THR A 130 -27.49 -7.04 -10.90
C THR A 130 -28.84 -6.30 -10.87
N GLN A 131 -29.10 -5.32 -11.74
CA GLN A 131 -30.39 -4.60 -11.70
C GLN A 131 -31.16 -4.38 -13.00
N GLU A 132 -30.64 -4.68 -14.20
CA GLU A 132 -31.40 -4.50 -15.44
C GLU A 132 -31.11 -5.58 -16.50
N ASP A 133 -31.41 -6.84 -16.17
CA ASP A 133 -31.71 -7.81 -17.23
C ASP A 133 -33.14 -7.57 -17.72
N LEU A 134 -33.27 -7.06 -18.96
CA LEU A 134 -34.21 -7.50 -20.00
C LEU A 134 -34.40 -6.40 -21.07
N ALA A 135 -33.46 -6.27 -22.01
CA ALA A 135 -33.78 -5.80 -23.36
C ALA A 135 -32.67 -6.12 -24.37
N THR A 136 -32.86 -7.23 -25.08
CA THR A 136 -32.63 -7.41 -26.52
C THR A 136 -31.51 -6.60 -27.19
N GLN A 137 -30.39 -7.24 -27.52
CA GLN A 137 -29.85 -7.25 -28.88
C GLN A 137 -28.69 -8.23 -29.06
N SER A 138 -28.83 -9.05 -30.09
CA SER A 138 -27.89 -10.06 -30.57
C SER A 138 -26.53 -9.45 -30.96
N SER A 139 -25.50 -9.72 -30.17
CA SER A 139 -24.13 -9.77 -30.68
C SER A 139 -23.48 -11.03 -30.11
N GLN A 140 -22.97 -11.90 -30.99
CA GLN A 140 -22.26 -13.09 -30.54
C GLN A 140 -21.11 -12.64 -29.63
N PRO A 141 -21.02 -13.11 -28.38
CA PRO A 141 -19.94 -12.74 -27.49
C PRO A 141 -18.63 -13.20 -28.12
N SER A 142 -17.64 -12.31 -28.18
CA SER A 142 -16.34 -12.69 -28.72
C SER A 142 -15.78 -13.84 -27.88
N THR A 143 -14.97 -14.73 -28.44
CA THR A 143 -14.39 -15.85 -27.69
C THR A 143 -13.62 -15.39 -26.45
N ASN A 144 -13.14 -14.15 -26.45
CA ASN A 144 -12.55 -13.50 -25.29
C ASN A 144 -13.56 -13.16 -24.20
N ASP A 145 -14.80 -12.78 -24.54
CA ASP A 145 -15.86 -12.47 -23.57
C ASP A 145 -16.36 -13.75 -22.89
N VAL A 146 -16.52 -14.84 -23.64
CA VAL A 146 -16.87 -16.17 -23.11
C VAL A 146 -15.74 -16.73 -22.21
N LEU A 147 -14.47 -16.61 -22.63
CA LEU A 147 -13.34 -17.00 -21.78
C LEU A 147 -13.17 -16.12 -20.53
N ARG A 148 -13.73 -14.90 -20.52
CA ARG A 148 -13.68 -13.95 -19.40
C ARG A 148 -14.82 -14.16 -18.43
N GLU A 149 -16.02 -14.48 -18.91
CA GLU A 149 -17.15 -14.92 -18.09
C GLU A 149 -16.78 -16.17 -17.25
N ILE A 150 -15.96 -17.06 -17.83
CA ILE A 150 -15.46 -18.27 -17.16
C ILE A 150 -14.28 -17.99 -16.21
N LYS A 151 -13.48 -16.93 -16.42
CA LYS A 151 -12.22 -16.66 -15.67
C LYS A 151 -12.27 -15.48 -14.69
N GLY A 152 -13.30 -14.64 -14.77
CA GLY A 152 -13.44 -13.42 -13.97
C GLY A 152 -12.47 -12.30 -14.37
N HIS A 153 -12.64 -11.13 -13.75
CA HIS A 153 -11.79 -9.96 -14.00
C HIS A 153 -10.33 -10.22 -13.63
N LYS A 154 -9.41 -9.61 -14.38
CA LYS A 154 -7.98 -9.77 -14.08
C LYS A 154 -7.59 -8.88 -12.90
N VAL A 155 -7.40 -9.51 -11.74
CA VAL A 155 -6.89 -8.85 -10.54
C VAL A 155 -5.38 -9.07 -10.44
N TYR A 156 -4.62 -7.98 -10.48
CA TYR A 156 -3.19 -7.98 -10.29
C TYR A 156 -2.83 -7.92 -8.80
N LYS A 157 -1.67 -8.47 -8.44
CA LYS A 157 -1.12 -8.35 -7.08
C LYS A 157 0.04 -7.36 -7.09
N VAL A 158 -0.14 -6.25 -6.38
CA VAL A 158 0.84 -5.18 -6.25
C VAL A 158 1.56 -5.35 -4.91
N PRO A 159 2.89 -5.54 -4.91
CA PRO A 159 3.64 -5.67 -3.68
C PRO A 159 3.66 -4.35 -2.90
N SER A 160 3.72 -4.47 -1.58
CA SER A 160 3.81 -3.35 -0.65
C SER A 160 4.65 -3.74 0.57
N ILE A 161 5.23 -2.74 1.20
CA ILE A 161 5.96 -2.89 2.45
C ILE A 161 5.57 -1.77 3.42
N ALA A 162 5.48 -2.13 4.69
CA ALA A 162 5.50 -1.18 5.79
C ALA A 162 6.68 -1.50 6.69
N ILE A 163 7.46 -0.46 7.02
CA ILE A 163 8.66 -0.55 7.85
C ILE A 163 8.41 0.28 9.09
N LEU A 164 8.24 -0.38 10.23
CA LEU A 164 8.11 0.26 11.52
C LEU A 164 9.49 0.33 12.19
N LEU A 165 9.98 1.54 12.42
CA LEU A 165 11.18 1.80 13.20
C LEU A 165 10.76 2.23 14.61
N VAL A 166 11.35 1.61 15.63
CA VAL A 166 11.04 1.84 17.03
C VAL A 166 12.34 2.16 17.77
N LYS A 167 12.35 3.18 18.62
CA LYS A 167 13.51 3.46 19.47
C LYS A 167 13.74 2.31 20.44
N ASP A 168 14.98 1.80 20.46
CA ASP A 168 15.41 0.64 21.24
C ASP A 168 15.62 1.03 22.69
N THR A 169 14.53 1.28 23.41
CA THR A 169 14.58 1.59 24.84
C THR A 169 13.99 0.46 25.69
N GLN A 170 13.01 -0.33 25.21
CA GLN A 170 12.44 -1.47 25.96
C GLN A 170 11.90 -2.64 25.09
N VAL A 171 11.98 -2.55 23.75
CA VAL A 171 11.25 -3.43 22.82
C VAL A 171 12.13 -4.56 22.23
N ALA A 172 13.24 -4.88 22.90
CA ALA A 172 14.28 -5.74 22.34
C ALA A 172 13.90 -7.22 22.21
N GLU A 173 12.82 -7.67 22.86
CA GLU A 173 12.40 -9.08 22.87
C GLU A 173 11.00 -9.32 22.28
N GLU A 174 10.25 -8.26 21.98
CA GLU A 174 8.88 -8.39 21.50
C GLU A 174 8.80 -8.83 20.04
N LYS A 175 7.79 -9.66 19.74
CA LYS A 175 7.48 -10.15 18.40
C LYS A 175 6.11 -9.63 18.01
N LEU A 176 6.07 -8.83 16.95
CA LEU A 176 4.82 -8.43 16.31
C LEU A 176 4.32 -9.52 15.37
N LEU A 177 3.07 -9.95 15.55
CA LEU A 177 2.49 -11.04 14.74
C LEU A 177 2.44 -10.66 13.24
N GLY A 178 3.02 -11.51 12.39
CA GLY A 178 3.06 -11.27 10.94
C GLY A 178 3.95 -10.09 10.54
N TRP A 179 4.93 -9.74 11.36
CA TRP A 179 6.04 -8.85 11.04
C TRP A 179 7.37 -9.58 11.17
N THR A 180 8.33 -9.21 10.33
CA THR A 180 9.70 -9.69 10.42
C THR A 180 10.54 -8.66 11.17
N ARG A 181 11.07 -9.05 12.32
CA ARG A 181 11.96 -8.21 13.13
C ARG A 181 13.38 -8.21 12.56
N GLN A 182 14.02 -7.05 12.53
CA GLN A 182 15.43 -6.85 12.19
C GLN A 182 16.07 -5.98 13.27
N CYS A 183 17.11 -6.52 13.91
CA CYS A 183 17.93 -5.79 14.87
C CYS A 183 19.14 -5.21 14.15
N HIS A 184 19.43 -3.94 14.38
CA HIS A 184 20.75 -3.40 14.07
C HIS A 184 21.63 -3.59 15.31
N ARG A 185 22.73 -4.33 15.17
CA ARG A 185 23.76 -4.46 16.20
C ARG A 185 24.74 -3.31 16.10
#